data_AF-A0A958YSF2-F1
#
_entry.id   AF-A0A958YSF2-F1
#
_cell.length_a   1.000
_cell.length_b   1.000
_cell.length_c   1.000
_cell.angle_alpha   90.00
_cell.angle_beta   90.00
_cell.angle_gamma   90.00
#
_symmetry.space_group_name_H-M   'P 1'
#
loop_
_entity.id
_entity.type
_entity.pdbx_description
1 polymer ?
#
loop_
_entity_poly.entity_id
_entity_poly.type
_entity_poly.pdbx_seq_one_letter_code
_entity_poly.pdbx_strand_id
1 'polypeptide(L)'
;IPAMYNNVPTELADMEVVAYIANTHQEIPSGNRAYPSYTGLTHANDANIRSITDIPATCDTNLGPEITIQNLGQNPITSLAIEYIINGDSNTYNWTGEILSLHSETIELPEVPFTIQGTNTLEVNLPSDDNNSNNTASTTFDKAPAGTREVTMELQIDNFGAQTRWYVYNSNGTAIYNGGPYPNNNPQLIIETFDLPLDCYQFRILDTSSNGGGEITLTDNQGTQLYHTNGNYGNGERAPFSSNGLLGVNQNQLDNISLYPNPASS
;
A
#
# COMPACT_ATOMS: atom_id res chain seq x y z
N ILE A 1 24.28 25.13 -12.28
CA ILE A 1 24.69 23.71 -12.33
C ILE A 1 26.10 23.64 -12.91
N PRO A 2 27.06 22.93 -12.30
CA PRO A 2 28.40 22.76 -12.86
C PRO A 2 28.33 22.17 -14.28
N ALA A 3 29.24 22.59 -15.16
CA ALA A 3 29.19 22.24 -16.58
C ALA A 3 29.44 20.74 -16.90
N MET A 4 29.82 19.92 -15.91
CA MET A 4 30.16 18.49 -16.08
C MET A 4 29.18 17.55 -15.36
N TYR A 5 27.87 17.83 -15.44
CA TYR A 5 26.86 16.87 -15.01
C TYR A 5 26.63 15.88 -16.16
N ASN A 6 27.19 14.67 -16.06
CA ASN A 6 27.29 13.63 -17.11
C ASN A 6 25.93 13.08 -17.61
N ASN A 7 25.02 13.93 -18.11
CA ASN A 7 23.66 13.58 -18.55
C ASN A 7 22.83 12.81 -17.50
N VAL A 8 23.16 12.94 -16.22
CA VAL A 8 22.32 12.43 -15.13
C VAL A 8 21.19 13.43 -14.91
N PRO A 9 19.91 13.04 -15.00
CA PRO A 9 18.80 13.90 -14.62
C PRO A 9 19.05 14.48 -13.23
N THR A 10 18.93 15.80 -13.09
CA THR A 10 19.18 16.51 -11.84
C THR A 10 17.91 17.19 -11.41
N GLU A 11 17.39 16.81 -10.25
CA GLU A 11 16.38 17.58 -9.55
C GLU A 11 17.11 18.69 -8.79
N LEU A 12 16.80 19.95 -9.10
CA LEU A 12 17.43 21.09 -8.42
C LEU A 12 17.18 21.02 -6.91
N ALA A 13 15.98 20.61 -6.50
CA ALA A 13 15.61 20.43 -5.10
C ALA A 13 16.56 19.52 -4.31
N ASP A 14 17.21 18.56 -4.97
CA ASP A 14 18.11 17.60 -4.32
C ASP A 14 19.55 18.14 -4.24
N MET A 15 19.82 19.34 -4.75
CA MET A 15 21.14 19.94 -4.72
C MET A 15 21.44 20.55 -3.35
N GLU A 16 22.58 20.16 -2.78
CA GLU A 16 23.15 20.78 -1.59
C GLU A 16 24.50 21.42 -1.92
N VAL A 17 24.83 22.51 -1.22
CA VAL A 17 26.15 23.12 -1.26
C VAL A 17 26.92 22.66 -0.03
N VAL A 18 27.99 21.90 -0.25
CA VAL A 18 28.89 21.44 0.83
C VAL A 18 30.22 22.19 0.72
N ALA A 19 30.61 22.84 1.81
CA ALA A 19 31.93 23.45 1.96
C ALA A 19 32.74 22.64 2.98
N TYR A 20 33.97 22.26 2.63
CA TYR A 20 34.82 21.48 3.52
C TYR A 20 36.27 21.92 3.45
N ILE A 21 37.01 21.66 4.53
CA ILE A 21 38.44 21.85 4.63
C ILE A 21 39.06 20.46 4.51
N ALA A 22 40.06 20.31 3.63
CA ALA A 22 40.83 19.07 3.48
C ALA A 22 42.31 19.34 3.72
N ASN A 23 42.95 18.51 4.55
CA ASN A 23 44.39 18.62 4.83
C ASN A 23 45.24 17.88 3.79
N THR A 24 44.65 16.86 3.16
CA THR A 24 45.24 16.06 2.09
C THR A 24 44.14 15.66 1.10
N HIS A 25 44.49 14.94 0.02
CA HIS A 25 43.51 14.39 -0.92
C HIS A 25 42.58 13.31 -0.31
N GLN A 26 42.81 12.88 0.94
CA GLN A 26 42.08 11.77 1.58
C GLN A 26 41.46 12.13 2.93
N GLU A 27 41.76 13.31 3.49
CA GLU A 27 41.32 13.67 4.83
C GLU A 27 40.55 15.00 4.83
N ILE A 28 39.28 14.92 5.23
CA ILE A 28 38.37 16.06 5.43
C ILE A 28 38.15 16.26 6.94
N PRO A 29 38.96 17.07 7.63
CA PRO A 29 38.81 17.34 9.06
C PRO A 29 37.53 18.10 9.44
N SER A 30 36.93 18.84 8.51
CA SER A 30 35.72 19.63 8.79
C SER A 30 34.92 19.91 7.52
N GLY A 31 33.59 19.91 7.64
CA GLY A 31 32.68 20.29 6.56
C GLY A 31 31.39 20.89 7.10
N ASN A 32 30.71 21.66 6.26
CA ASN A 32 29.39 22.22 6.50
C ASN A 32 28.57 22.08 5.20
N ARG A 33 27.24 22.00 5.33
CA ARG A 33 26.30 21.91 4.22
C ARG A 33 25.21 22.97 4.34
N ALA A 34 24.68 23.41 3.22
CA ALA A 34 23.51 24.29 3.15
C ALA A 34 22.68 23.97 1.90
N TYR A 35 21.36 24.15 2.02
CA TYR A 35 20.47 24.14 0.87
C TYR A 35 20.58 25.48 0.11
N PRO A 36 20.69 25.47 -1.22
CA PRO A 36 20.63 26.69 -2.01
C PRO A 36 19.23 27.31 -1.91
N SER A 37 19.18 28.64 -1.79
CA SER A 37 17.95 29.39 -1.99
C SER A 37 17.72 29.62 -3.47
N TYR A 38 16.56 29.25 -3.97
CA TYR A 38 16.14 29.52 -5.36
C TYR A 38 15.47 30.89 -5.44
N THR A 39 15.79 31.68 -6.46
CA THR A 39 15.16 32.98 -6.70
C THR A 39 14.73 33.11 -8.15
N GLY A 40 13.66 33.88 -8.42
CA GLY A 40 13.18 34.16 -9.77
C GLY A 40 12.19 33.13 -10.30
N LEU A 41 11.52 32.40 -9.40
CA LEU A 41 10.38 31.56 -9.74
C LEU A 41 9.18 32.44 -10.13
N THR A 42 8.43 32.01 -11.14
CA THR A 42 7.34 32.80 -11.73
C THR A 42 6.20 33.05 -10.74
N HIS A 43 5.87 32.05 -9.93
CA HIS A 43 4.79 32.07 -8.96
C HIS A 43 5.33 32.33 -7.55
N ALA A 44 4.63 33.17 -6.78
CA ALA A 44 4.99 33.44 -5.40
C ALA A 44 4.56 32.29 -4.50
N ASN A 45 3.33 31.81 -4.67
CA ASN A 45 2.78 30.64 -3.97
C ASN A 45 2.27 29.64 -5.02
N ASP A 46 2.83 28.44 -5.05
CA ASP A 46 2.44 27.37 -5.99
C ASP A 46 2.72 26.02 -5.29
N ALA A 47 1.67 25.44 -4.72
CA ALA A 47 1.69 24.16 -4.03
C ALA A 47 1.21 23.06 -4.99
N ASN A 48 2.11 22.15 -5.33
CA ASN A 48 1.87 21.08 -6.27
C ASN A 48 1.66 19.75 -5.54
N ILE A 49 0.56 19.03 -5.82
CA ILE A 49 0.45 17.63 -5.42
C ILE A 49 1.29 16.79 -6.39
N ARG A 50 2.50 16.43 -5.97
CA ARG A 50 3.45 15.69 -6.79
C ARG A 50 3.02 14.25 -7.02
N SER A 51 2.49 13.61 -5.98
CA SER A 51 1.96 12.24 -6.06
C SER A 51 1.09 11.89 -4.87
N ILE A 52 0.18 10.95 -5.08
CA ILE A 52 -0.47 10.17 -4.01
C ILE A 52 0.25 8.82 -4.00
N THR A 53 0.68 8.36 -2.83
CA THR A 53 1.30 7.03 -2.68
C THR A 53 0.28 5.96 -3.07
N ASP A 54 0.72 4.95 -3.82
CA ASP A 54 -0.16 3.87 -4.28
C ASP A 54 -0.82 3.15 -3.09
N ILE A 55 -2.13 2.93 -3.21
CA ILE A 55 -2.91 2.27 -2.17
C ILE A 55 -3.23 0.88 -2.69
N PRO A 56 -2.64 -0.18 -2.10
CA PRO A 56 -2.94 -1.55 -2.52
C PRO A 56 -4.41 -1.86 -2.25
N ALA A 57 -4.93 -2.90 -2.89
CA ALA A 57 -6.26 -3.40 -2.56
C ALA A 57 -6.36 -3.67 -1.05
N THR A 58 -7.50 -3.40 -0.42
CA THR A 58 -7.63 -3.55 1.04
C THR A 58 -9.00 -4.07 1.44
N CYS A 59 -9.09 -4.67 2.62
CA CYS A 59 -10.33 -4.95 3.33
C CYS A 59 -10.51 -4.07 4.58
N ASP A 60 -9.59 -3.15 4.84
CA ASP A 60 -9.67 -2.19 5.93
C ASP A 60 -10.79 -1.18 5.69
N THR A 61 -11.38 -0.69 6.79
CA THR A 61 -12.44 0.32 6.78
C THR A 61 -11.95 1.69 7.22
N ASN A 62 -10.64 1.85 7.32
CA ASN A 62 -9.97 3.06 7.73
C ASN A 62 -8.82 3.32 6.74
N LEU A 63 -8.60 4.58 6.39
CA LEU A 63 -7.56 4.98 5.43
C LEU A 63 -6.85 6.23 5.92
N GLY A 64 -5.53 6.13 6.11
CA GLY A 64 -4.60 7.25 6.29
C GLY A 64 -3.69 7.34 5.07
N PRO A 65 -4.05 8.09 4.02
CA PRO A 65 -3.29 8.13 2.78
C PRO A 65 -2.00 8.95 2.95
N GLU A 66 -0.98 8.61 2.17
CA GLU A 66 0.28 9.35 2.11
C GLU A 66 0.35 10.13 0.78
N ILE A 67 0.70 11.41 0.86
CA ILE A 67 0.81 12.29 -0.31
C ILE A 67 2.16 13.00 -0.30
N THR A 68 2.68 13.31 -1.48
CA THR A 68 3.88 14.14 -1.62
C THR A 68 3.49 15.50 -2.20
N ILE A 69 3.78 16.56 -1.45
CA ILE A 69 3.57 17.95 -1.88
C ILE A 69 4.91 18.55 -2.25
N GLN A 70 4.96 19.30 -3.35
CA GLN A 70 6.11 20.08 -3.77
C GLN A 70 5.78 21.57 -3.79
N ASN A 71 6.69 22.40 -3.28
CA ASN A 71 6.57 23.85 -3.43
C ASN A 71 7.23 24.30 -4.75
N LEU A 72 6.45 24.65 -5.77
CA LEU A 72 6.96 25.26 -7.00
C LEU A 72 7.03 26.79 -6.93
N GLY A 73 6.54 27.37 -5.83
CA GLY A 73 6.51 28.80 -5.56
C GLY A 73 7.80 29.34 -4.92
N GLN A 74 7.94 30.65 -4.97
CA GLN A 74 9.06 31.40 -4.40
C GLN A 74 9.01 31.49 -2.86
N ASN A 75 7.82 31.55 -2.27
CA ASN A 75 7.65 31.65 -0.83
C ASN A 75 7.62 30.25 -0.20
N PRO A 76 8.25 30.03 0.96
CA PRO A 76 8.11 28.78 1.70
C PRO A 76 6.64 28.50 2.07
N ILE A 77 6.21 27.26 1.91
CA ILE A 77 4.90 26.81 2.41
C ILE A 77 5.09 26.45 3.88
N THR A 78 4.36 27.14 4.77
CA THR A 78 4.43 26.90 6.23
C THR A 78 3.18 26.26 6.81
N SER A 79 2.09 26.26 6.04
CA SER A 79 0.83 25.61 6.39
C SER A 79 0.00 25.33 5.15
N LEU A 80 -0.79 24.26 5.18
CA LEU A 80 -1.77 23.91 4.14
C LEU A 80 -3.04 23.33 4.78
N ALA A 81 -4.20 23.77 4.31
CA ALA A 81 -5.48 23.11 4.60
C ALA A 81 -5.74 22.08 3.49
N ILE A 82 -5.31 20.85 3.71
CA ILE A 82 -5.38 19.76 2.74
C ILE A 82 -6.75 19.10 2.89
N GLU A 83 -7.57 19.17 1.84
CA GLU A 83 -8.81 18.42 1.75
C GLU A 83 -8.55 17.07 1.07
N TYR A 84 -9.11 15.99 1.64
CA TYR A 84 -9.05 14.67 1.04
C TYR A 84 -10.42 14.00 1.14
N ILE A 85 -10.85 13.43 0.02
CA ILE A 85 -12.21 12.95 -0.21
C ILE A 85 -12.13 11.47 -0.54
N ILE A 86 -12.75 10.63 0.28
CA ILE A 86 -12.77 9.18 0.09
C ILE A 86 -14.21 8.78 -0.25
N ASN A 87 -14.44 8.25 -1.44
CA ASN A 87 -15.77 7.84 -1.91
C ASN A 87 -16.85 8.93 -1.81
N GLY A 88 -16.46 10.21 -1.90
CA GLY A 88 -17.34 11.38 -1.78
C GLY A 88 -17.42 11.99 -0.38
N ASP A 89 -16.88 11.34 0.65
CA ASP A 89 -16.82 11.86 2.02
C ASP A 89 -15.57 12.72 2.22
N SER A 90 -15.76 14.03 2.43
CA SER A 90 -14.68 15.01 2.58
C SER A 90 -14.15 15.09 4.01
N ASN A 91 -12.83 15.17 4.13
CA ASN A 91 -12.08 15.39 5.36
C ASN A 91 -11.04 16.50 5.13
N THR A 92 -10.66 17.21 6.20
CA THR A 92 -9.66 18.29 6.10
C THR A 92 -8.58 18.12 7.16
N TYR A 93 -7.32 18.24 6.73
CA TYR A 93 -6.15 18.25 7.58
C TYR A 93 -5.40 19.58 7.45
N ASN A 94 -5.20 20.26 8.58
CA ASN A 94 -4.42 21.49 8.63
C ASN A 94 -2.96 21.15 8.94
N TRP A 95 -2.18 20.91 7.89
CA TRP A 95 -0.75 20.64 7.99
C TRP A 95 0.02 21.93 8.33
N THR A 96 1.05 21.79 9.16
CA THR A 96 2.02 22.85 9.49
C THR A 96 3.43 22.30 9.38
N GLY A 97 4.36 23.08 8.84
CA GLY A 97 5.75 22.67 8.66
C GLY A 97 6.52 23.72 7.86
N GLU A 98 7.48 23.29 7.04
CA GLU A 98 8.19 24.18 6.12
C GLU A 98 8.65 23.42 4.86
N ILE A 99 8.06 23.76 3.71
CA ILE A 99 8.51 23.29 2.40
C ILE A 99 9.14 24.47 1.67
N LEU A 100 10.47 24.48 1.59
CA LEU A 100 11.23 25.47 0.84
C LEU A 100 10.97 25.35 -0.67
N SER A 101 11.21 26.43 -1.42
CA SER A 101 11.07 26.42 -2.88
C SER A 101 11.78 25.24 -3.54
N LEU A 102 11.09 24.63 -4.50
CA LEU A 102 11.40 23.41 -5.24
C LEU A 102 11.45 22.11 -4.43
N HIS A 103 11.51 22.18 -3.10
CA HIS A 103 11.56 20.98 -2.24
C HIS A 103 10.18 20.31 -2.16
N SER A 104 10.20 19.03 -1.76
CA SER A 104 9.01 18.24 -1.53
C SER A 104 8.98 17.70 -0.11
N GLU A 105 7.79 17.46 0.41
CA GLU A 105 7.56 16.77 1.67
C GLU A 105 6.48 15.72 1.48
N THR A 106 6.71 14.55 2.07
CA THR A 106 5.74 13.47 2.13
C THR A 106 4.96 13.60 3.44
N ILE A 107 3.64 13.70 3.33
CA ILE A 107 2.72 13.95 4.43
C ILE A 107 1.78 12.76 4.57
N GLU A 108 1.81 12.13 5.74
CA GLU A 108 0.80 11.16 6.16
C GLU A 108 -0.46 11.92 6.59
N LEU A 109 -1.57 11.69 5.90
CA LEU A 109 -2.86 12.26 6.27
C LEU A 109 -3.50 11.45 7.41
N PRO A 110 -4.27 12.09 8.30
CA PRO A 110 -4.94 11.39 9.40
C PRO A 110 -5.82 10.25 8.89
N GLU A 111 -5.80 9.14 9.62
CA GLU A 111 -6.64 7.99 9.32
C GLU A 111 -8.12 8.31 9.59
N VAL A 112 -8.98 8.06 8.61
CA VAL A 112 -10.44 8.28 8.72
C VAL A 112 -11.21 7.01 8.34
N PRO A 113 -12.35 6.74 9.00
CA PRO A 113 -13.20 5.63 8.60
C PRO A 113 -13.87 5.94 7.25
N PHE A 114 -14.05 4.93 6.41
CA PHE A 114 -14.78 5.03 5.15
C PHE A 114 -15.57 3.76 4.87
N THR A 115 -16.59 3.87 4.01
CA THR A 115 -17.33 2.69 3.53
C THR A 115 -16.66 2.14 2.29
N ILE A 116 -16.10 0.93 2.40
CA ILE A 116 -15.41 0.28 1.29
C ILE A 116 -16.36 -0.15 0.17
N GLN A 117 -15.97 0.16 -1.06
CA GLN A 117 -16.66 -0.17 -2.32
C GLN A 117 -15.77 -1.09 -3.17
N GLY A 118 -16.33 -1.69 -4.24
CA GLY A 118 -15.55 -2.57 -5.13
C GLY A 118 -14.30 -1.88 -5.68
N THR A 119 -14.47 -0.66 -6.18
CA THR A 119 -13.40 0.29 -6.48
C THR A 119 -13.69 1.56 -5.70
N ASN A 120 -12.68 2.05 -4.98
CA ASN A 120 -12.74 3.23 -4.14
C ASN A 120 -11.97 4.37 -4.82
N THR A 121 -12.38 5.61 -4.54
CA THR A 121 -11.73 6.82 -5.07
C THR A 121 -11.17 7.64 -3.93
N LEU A 122 -9.93 8.09 -4.06
CA LEU A 122 -9.33 9.13 -3.23
C LEU A 122 -9.05 10.35 -4.09
N GLU A 123 -9.59 11.50 -3.70
CA GLU A 123 -9.26 12.81 -4.28
C GLU A 123 -8.62 13.68 -3.21
N VAL A 124 -7.61 14.46 -3.58
CA VAL A 124 -6.90 15.38 -2.69
C VAL A 124 -6.88 16.75 -3.33
N ASN A 125 -7.26 17.77 -2.55
CA ASN A 125 -7.37 19.15 -2.97
C ASN A 125 -6.58 20.06 -2.02
N LEU A 126 -5.77 20.95 -2.60
CA LEU A 126 -5.07 22.02 -1.89
C LEU A 126 -5.82 23.35 -2.04
N PRO A 127 -5.59 24.33 -1.13
CA PRO A 127 -6.14 25.67 -1.27
C PRO A 127 -5.68 26.32 -2.59
N SER A 128 -6.46 27.26 -3.12
CA SER A 128 -6.05 27.98 -4.32
C SER A 128 -4.81 28.85 -4.10
N ASP A 129 -3.96 28.90 -5.12
CA ASP A 129 -2.74 29.70 -5.17
C ASP A 129 -2.54 30.36 -6.55
N ASP A 130 -1.32 30.73 -6.91
CA ASP A 130 -1.03 31.41 -8.17
C ASP A 130 -1.17 30.47 -9.40
N ASN A 131 -1.18 29.15 -9.21
CA ASN A 131 -1.33 28.15 -10.26
C ASN A 131 -2.19 26.96 -9.82
N ASN A 132 -3.51 27.11 -9.88
CA ASN A 132 -4.46 26.08 -9.45
C ASN A 132 -4.48 24.78 -10.28
N SER A 133 -3.66 24.64 -11.32
CA SER A 133 -3.71 23.48 -12.23
C SER A 133 -3.13 22.19 -11.64
N ASN A 134 -2.41 22.30 -10.53
CA ASN A 134 -1.69 21.21 -9.87
C ASN A 134 -2.10 21.02 -8.39
N ASN A 135 -3.19 21.67 -7.98
CA ASN A 135 -3.72 21.65 -6.61
C ASN A 135 -4.68 20.48 -6.37
N THR A 136 -4.97 19.66 -7.41
CA THR A 136 -5.86 18.51 -7.33
C THR A 136 -5.17 17.27 -7.88
N ALA A 137 -5.30 16.16 -7.16
CA ALA A 137 -4.90 14.83 -7.62
C ALA A 137 -5.92 13.79 -7.18
N SER A 138 -6.04 12.69 -7.93
CA SER A 138 -6.93 11.60 -7.58
C SER A 138 -6.31 10.25 -7.92
N THR A 139 -6.63 9.23 -7.14
CA THR A 139 -6.30 7.84 -7.41
C THR A 139 -7.49 6.93 -7.09
N THR A 140 -7.39 5.67 -7.50
CA THR A 140 -8.37 4.63 -7.20
C THR A 140 -7.68 3.42 -6.58
N PHE A 141 -8.38 2.72 -5.70
CA PHE A 141 -7.90 1.47 -5.12
C PHE A 141 -9.05 0.48 -4.92
N ASP A 142 -8.76 -0.79 -5.07
CA ASP A 142 -9.79 -1.83 -5.08
C ASP A 142 -10.04 -2.42 -3.68
N LYS A 143 -11.24 -2.98 -3.51
CA LYS A 143 -11.51 -3.87 -2.39
C LYS A 143 -10.79 -5.20 -2.60
N ALA A 144 -10.12 -5.67 -1.55
CA ALA A 144 -9.49 -6.98 -1.53
C ALA A 144 -10.54 -8.10 -1.73
N PRO A 145 -10.19 -9.21 -2.41
CA PRO A 145 -11.07 -10.36 -2.54
C PRO A 145 -11.63 -10.83 -1.20
N ALA A 146 -12.88 -11.25 -1.19
CA ALA A 146 -13.57 -11.72 0.02
C ALA A 146 -13.95 -13.19 -0.13
N GLY A 147 -13.59 -13.99 0.85
CA GLY A 147 -13.88 -15.42 0.90
C GLY A 147 -14.56 -15.85 2.19
N THR A 148 -14.80 -17.15 2.26
CA THR A 148 -15.33 -17.83 3.45
C THR A 148 -14.24 -18.15 4.48
N ARG A 149 -14.63 -18.78 5.59
CA ARG A 149 -13.75 -19.16 6.70
C ARG A 149 -12.65 -20.15 6.30
N GLU A 150 -12.98 -21.09 5.43
CA GLU A 150 -12.08 -22.15 5.03
C GLU A 150 -11.44 -21.80 3.68
N VAL A 151 -10.13 -21.60 3.69
CA VAL A 151 -9.33 -21.23 2.51
C VAL A 151 -8.27 -22.28 2.27
N THR A 152 -8.19 -22.80 1.06
CA THR A 152 -7.18 -23.76 0.64
C THR A 152 -6.13 -23.08 -0.22
N MET A 153 -4.87 -23.27 0.13
CA MET A 153 -3.72 -22.95 -0.70
C MET A 153 -3.28 -24.19 -1.49
N GLU A 154 -3.07 -24.02 -2.78
CA GLU A 154 -2.41 -24.97 -3.65
C GLU A 154 -1.14 -24.32 -4.20
N LEU A 155 0.03 -24.79 -3.77
CA LEU A 155 1.35 -24.31 -4.19
C LEU A 155 2.07 -25.42 -4.96
N GLN A 156 2.31 -25.21 -6.25
CA GLN A 156 3.15 -26.08 -7.05
C GLN A 156 4.61 -25.64 -6.90
N ILE A 157 5.44 -26.42 -6.21
CA ILE A 157 6.87 -26.10 -6.06
C ILE A 157 7.62 -26.54 -7.33
N ASP A 158 8.62 -25.76 -7.72
CA ASP A 158 9.57 -26.09 -8.77
C ASP A 158 10.78 -26.90 -8.25
N ASN A 159 11.91 -26.90 -8.98
CA ASN A 159 13.12 -27.62 -8.54
C ASN A 159 13.92 -26.88 -7.45
N PHE A 160 13.55 -25.65 -7.09
CA PHE A 160 14.29 -24.77 -6.18
C PHE A 160 13.52 -24.47 -4.89
N GLY A 161 12.75 -25.45 -4.38
CA GLY A 161 11.89 -25.28 -3.21
C GLY A 161 12.55 -24.72 -1.94
N ALA A 162 13.87 -24.77 -1.79
CA ALA A 162 14.56 -24.18 -0.64
C ALA A 162 14.47 -22.64 -0.60
N GLN A 163 14.16 -22.02 -1.73
CA GLN A 163 14.02 -20.57 -1.88
C GLN A 163 12.61 -20.09 -1.48
N THR A 164 11.61 -20.97 -1.61
CA THR A 164 10.19 -20.66 -1.41
C THR A 164 9.78 -20.64 0.06
N ARG A 165 9.15 -19.55 0.51
CA ARG A 165 8.51 -19.43 1.83
C ARG A 165 7.19 -18.68 1.69
N TRP A 166 6.17 -19.09 2.43
CA TRP A 166 4.90 -18.37 2.46
C TRP A 166 4.39 -18.16 3.88
N TYR A 167 3.51 -17.17 4.03
CA TYR A 167 2.91 -16.75 5.28
C TYR A 167 1.48 -16.27 5.05
N VAL A 168 0.61 -16.50 6.02
CA VAL A 168 -0.69 -15.84 6.17
C VAL A 168 -0.63 -15.00 7.44
N TYR A 169 -0.78 -13.69 7.31
CA TYR A 169 -0.84 -12.74 8.41
C TYR A 169 -2.28 -12.33 8.69
N ASN A 170 -2.63 -12.17 9.97
CA ASN A 170 -3.88 -11.53 10.39
C ASN A 170 -3.74 -10.00 10.39
N SER A 171 -4.84 -9.28 10.70
CA SER A 171 -4.84 -7.80 10.71
C SER A 171 -3.89 -7.18 11.73
N ASN A 172 -3.52 -7.91 12.78
CA ASN A 172 -2.52 -7.48 13.77
C ASN A 172 -1.07 -7.67 13.28
N GLY A 173 -0.86 -8.08 12.03
CA GLY A 173 0.47 -8.35 11.48
C GLY A 173 1.14 -9.61 12.03
N THR A 174 0.38 -10.51 12.68
CA THR A 174 0.90 -11.77 13.21
C THR A 174 0.77 -12.87 12.17
N ALA A 175 1.87 -13.57 11.87
CA ALA A 175 1.82 -14.77 11.02
C ALA A 175 1.10 -15.90 11.78
N ILE A 176 -0.04 -16.33 11.24
CA ILE A 176 -0.88 -17.40 11.83
C ILE A 176 -0.70 -18.74 11.11
N TYR A 177 -0.28 -18.71 9.84
CA TYR A 177 0.17 -19.87 9.08
C TYR A 177 1.44 -19.52 8.32
N ASN A 178 2.31 -20.51 8.12
CA ASN A 178 3.52 -20.36 7.32
C ASN A 178 4.02 -21.72 6.82
N GLY A 179 4.83 -21.70 5.76
CA GLY A 179 5.46 -22.90 5.22
C GLY A 179 6.72 -22.62 4.43
N GLY A 180 7.40 -23.71 4.05
CA GLY A 180 8.75 -23.69 3.51
C GLY A 180 9.84 -23.42 4.58
N PRO A 181 11.12 -23.42 4.19
CA PRO A 181 11.63 -23.82 2.87
C PRO A 181 11.40 -25.32 2.60
N TYR A 182 11.32 -25.68 1.33
CA TYR A 182 11.09 -27.06 0.87
C TYR A 182 12.37 -27.69 0.29
N PRO A 183 12.44 -29.02 0.13
CA PRO A 183 13.60 -29.66 -0.50
C PRO A 183 13.76 -29.29 -1.98
N ASN A 184 15.01 -29.08 -2.42
CA ASN A 184 15.34 -28.91 -3.84
C ASN A 184 15.20 -30.22 -4.63
N ASN A 185 15.02 -30.10 -5.95
CA ASN A 185 14.87 -31.20 -6.90
C ASN A 185 13.71 -32.17 -6.53
N ASN A 186 12.67 -31.63 -5.90
CA ASN A 186 11.49 -32.37 -5.49
C ASN A 186 10.21 -31.56 -5.81
N PRO A 187 9.92 -31.34 -7.11
CA PRO A 187 8.73 -30.62 -7.52
C PRO A 187 7.49 -31.39 -7.05
N GLN A 188 6.64 -30.72 -6.29
CA GLN A 188 5.45 -31.33 -5.69
C GLN A 188 4.38 -30.27 -5.46
N LEU A 189 3.13 -30.72 -5.39
CA LEU A 189 2.00 -29.90 -4.99
C LEU A 189 1.89 -29.90 -3.45
N ILE A 190 1.94 -28.73 -2.86
CA ILE A 190 1.63 -28.51 -1.44
C ILE A 190 0.20 -28.00 -1.34
N ILE A 191 -0.61 -28.69 -0.52
CA ILE A 191 -1.98 -28.28 -0.24
C ILE A 191 -2.09 -28.02 1.26
N GLU A 192 -2.52 -26.81 1.62
CA GLU A 192 -2.76 -26.41 3.01
C GLU A 192 -4.14 -25.80 3.12
N THR A 193 -4.90 -26.18 4.15
CA THR A 193 -6.22 -25.60 4.42
C THR A 193 -6.16 -24.79 5.70
N PHE A 194 -6.62 -23.55 5.62
CA PHE A 194 -6.60 -22.59 6.72
C PHE A 194 -8.01 -22.41 7.28
N ASP A 195 -8.12 -22.42 8.60
CA ASP A 195 -9.31 -21.97 9.32
C ASP A 195 -9.13 -20.51 9.71
N LEU A 196 -9.81 -19.60 9.00
CA LEU A 196 -9.63 -18.16 9.09
C LEU A 196 -10.92 -17.48 9.60
N PRO A 197 -10.99 -17.10 10.89
CA PRO A 197 -12.08 -16.26 11.41
C PRO A 197 -12.26 -14.95 10.63
N LEU A 198 -13.36 -14.23 10.91
CA LEU A 198 -13.62 -12.91 10.32
C LEU A 198 -12.44 -11.97 10.61
N ASP A 199 -11.71 -11.61 9.55
CA ASP A 199 -10.56 -10.70 9.62
C ASP A 199 -10.13 -10.26 8.20
N CYS A 200 -9.28 -9.25 8.14
CA CYS A 200 -8.52 -8.85 6.95
C CYS A 200 -7.13 -9.51 7.01
N TYR A 201 -6.85 -10.39 6.06
CA TYR A 201 -5.63 -11.19 6.01
C TYR A 201 -4.69 -10.72 4.90
N GLN A 202 -3.42 -11.06 5.04
CA GLN A 202 -2.41 -10.89 4.00
C GLN A 202 -1.71 -12.22 3.75
N PHE A 203 -1.81 -12.73 2.53
CA PHE A 203 -0.92 -13.78 2.04
C PHE A 203 0.39 -13.15 1.58
N ARG A 204 1.51 -13.81 1.87
CA ARG A 204 2.83 -13.41 1.39
C ARG A 204 3.58 -14.62 0.91
N ILE A 205 4.06 -14.58 -0.32
CA ILE A 205 5.01 -15.54 -0.88
C ILE A 205 6.37 -14.87 -1.05
N LEU A 206 7.46 -15.61 -0.85
CA LEU A 206 8.83 -15.15 -1.00
C LEU A 206 9.66 -16.17 -1.77
N ASP A 207 10.53 -15.67 -2.64
CA ASP A 207 11.63 -16.41 -3.23
C ASP A 207 12.95 -15.71 -2.94
N THR A 208 13.88 -16.40 -2.28
CA THR A 208 15.16 -15.78 -1.84
C THR A 208 16.15 -15.52 -2.98
N SER A 209 15.92 -16.07 -4.18
CA SER A 209 16.76 -15.87 -5.36
C SER A 209 16.14 -14.92 -6.38
N SER A 210 14.97 -14.35 -6.08
CA SER A 210 14.32 -13.27 -6.84
C SER A 210 13.89 -13.65 -8.25
N ASN A 211 13.77 -14.94 -8.54
CA ASN A 211 13.39 -15.48 -9.86
C ASN A 211 11.95 -16.04 -9.87
N GLY A 212 11.19 -15.86 -8.80
CA GLY A 212 9.90 -16.51 -8.62
C GLY A 212 10.05 -18.01 -8.33
N GLY A 213 8.99 -18.76 -8.57
CA GLY A 213 8.97 -20.22 -8.37
C GLY A 213 7.86 -20.85 -9.18
N GLY A 214 6.95 -21.55 -8.51
CA GLY A 214 5.79 -22.15 -9.18
C GLY A 214 4.46 -21.51 -8.82
N GLU A 215 3.41 -22.00 -9.47
CA GLU A 215 2.05 -21.47 -9.37
C GLU A 215 1.48 -21.60 -7.95
N ILE A 216 0.72 -20.58 -7.54
CA ILE A 216 -0.01 -20.57 -6.27
C ILE A 216 -1.43 -20.11 -6.52
N THR A 217 -2.39 -20.81 -5.92
CA THR A 217 -3.78 -20.38 -5.84
C THR A 217 -4.26 -20.43 -4.40
N LEU A 218 -4.95 -19.37 -3.95
CA LEU A 218 -5.79 -19.42 -2.76
C LEU A 218 -7.25 -19.46 -3.18
N THR A 219 -7.98 -20.47 -2.75
CA THR A 219 -9.40 -20.65 -3.07
C THR A 219 -10.18 -20.93 -1.81
N ASP A 220 -11.30 -20.25 -1.62
CA ASP A 220 -12.21 -20.54 -0.52
C ASP A 220 -13.04 -21.83 -0.78
N ASN A 221 -13.76 -22.30 0.23
CA ASN A 221 -14.52 -23.55 0.10
C ASN A 221 -15.75 -23.47 -0.84
N GLN A 222 -16.08 -22.29 -1.37
CA GLN A 222 -17.10 -22.10 -2.41
C GLN A 222 -16.50 -21.96 -3.82
N GLY A 223 -15.17 -22.06 -3.96
CA GLY A 223 -14.47 -21.92 -5.23
C GLY A 223 -14.13 -20.48 -5.61
N THR A 224 -14.25 -19.51 -4.69
CA THR A 224 -13.84 -18.12 -4.92
C THR A 224 -12.31 -18.03 -4.82
N GLN A 225 -11.67 -17.62 -5.92
CA GLN A 225 -10.23 -17.38 -5.96
C GLN A 225 -9.89 -16.06 -5.24
N LEU A 226 -9.10 -16.15 -4.18
CA LEU A 226 -8.66 -15.02 -3.35
C LEU A 226 -7.29 -14.49 -3.77
N TYR A 227 -6.46 -15.37 -4.34
CA TYR A 227 -5.15 -15.01 -4.89
C TYR A 227 -4.74 -16.03 -5.94
N HIS A 228 -4.02 -15.56 -6.96
CA HIS A 228 -3.40 -16.40 -7.97
C HIS A 228 -2.14 -15.75 -8.51
N THR A 229 -1.11 -16.56 -8.74
CA THR A 229 0.08 -16.18 -9.51
C THR A 229 0.56 -17.39 -10.29
N ASN A 230 1.09 -17.18 -11.50
CA ASN A 230 1.68 -18.24 -12.32
C ASN A 230 3.14 -18.57 -11.95
N GLY A 231 3.64 -18.05 -10.82
CA GLY A 231 5.00 -18.27 -10.34
C GLY A 231 5.97 -17.10 -10.60
N ASN A 232 5.53 -16.06 -11.32
CA ASN A 232 6.37 -14.91 -11.69
C ASN A 232 6.43 -13.81 -10.61
N TYR A 233 6.47 -14.19 -9.33
CA TYR A 233 6.45 -13.25 -8.21
C TYR A 233 7.82 -12.66 -7.84
N GLY A 234 8.86 -12.85 -8.66
CA GLY A 234 10.20 -12.27 -8.43
C GLY A 234 10.77 -12.67 -7.06
N ASN A 235 11.03 -11.71 -6.17
CA ASN A 235 11.46 -11.97 -4.79
C ASN A 235 10.30 -12.25 -3.82
N GLY A 236 9.06 -12.02 -4.25
CA GLY A 236 7.85 -12.26 -3.49
C GLY A 236 6.72 -11.31 -3.85
N GLU A 237 5.52 -11.70 -3.43
CA GLU A 237 4.29 -10.91 -3.55
C GLU A 237 3.57 -10.86 -2.22
N ARG A 238 2.72 -9.84 -2.05
CA ARG A 238 1.78 -9.73 -0.94
C ARG A 238 0.39 -9.54 -1.53
N ALA A 239 -0.57 -10.30 -1.04
CA ALA A 239 -1.95 -10.26 -1.51
C ALA A 239 -2.90 -10.17 -0.31
N PRO A 240 -3.63 -9.05 -0.17
CA PRO A 240 -4.66 -8.93 0.86
C PRO A 240 -5.93 -9.67 0.43
N PHE A 241 -6.63 -10.24 1.40
CA PHE A 241 -7.95 -10.84 1.22
C PHE A 241 -8.71 -10.83 2.56
N SER A 242 -10.03 -10.87 2.52
CA SER A 242 -10.86 -10.97 3.72
C SER A 242 -11.50 -12.34 3.85
N SER A 243 -11.68 -12.79 5.09
CA SER A 243 -12.61 -13.88 5.39
C SER A 243 -13.84 -13.34 6.10
N ASN A 244 -15.02 -13.84 5.76
CA ASN A 244 -16.25 -13.53 6.49
C ASN A 244 -16.42 -14.35 7.78
N GLY A 245 -15.52 -15.30 8.07
CA GLY A 245 -15.56 -16.14 9.26
C GLY A 245 -16.66 -17.20 9.31
N LEU A 246 -17.45 -17.36 8.23
CA LEU A 246 -18.48 -18.38 8.09
C LEU A 246 -17.95 -19.55 7.27
N LEU A 247 -18.17 -20.79 7.74
CA LEU A 247 -17.97 -21.96 6.88
C LEU A 247 -18.92 -21.83 5.71
N GLY A 248 -18.40 -21.87 4.47
CA GLY A 248 -19.25 -21.63 3.32
C GLY A 248 -20.41 -22.61 3.27
N VAL A 249 -21.60 -22.04 3.38
CA VAL A 249 -22.85 -22.75 3.25
C VAL A 249 -23.75 -21.91 2.36
N ASN A 250 -24.24 -22.53 1.29
CA ASN A 250 -25.57 -22.23 0.76
C ASN A 250 -26.64 -22.61 1.81
N GLN A 251 -26.55 -22.09 3.04
CA GLN A 251 -27.61 -22.25 4.02
C GLN A 251 -28.68 -21.24 3.65
N ASN A 252 -29.72 -21.75 2.98
CA ASN A 252 -31.05 -21.18 3.11
C ASN A 252 -31.26 -20.86 4.59
N GLN A 253 -31.27 -19.57 4.94
CA GLN A 253 -31.75 -19.10 6.22
C GLN A 253 -33.15 -19.68 6.42
N LEU A 254 -33.26 -20.73 7.23
CA LEU A 254 -34.51 -21.15 7.83
C LEU A 254 -34.83 -20.16 8.96
N ASP A 255 -34.95 -18.88 8.63
CA ASP A 255 -35.31 -17.83 9.59
C ASP A 255 -36.82 -17.80 9.89
N ASN A 256 -37.58 -18.80 9.43
CA ASN A 256 -39.02 -18.90 9.70
C ASN A 256 -39.58 -20.35 9.65
N ILE A 257 -38.95 -21.31 10.34
CA ILE A 257 -39.70 -22.51 10.73
C ILE A 257 -40.40 -22.23 12.06
N SER A 258 -41.70 -21.94 11.99
CA SER A 258 -42.60 -21.95 13.13
C SER A 258 -43.24 -23.34 13.23
N LEU A 259 -42.90 -24.09 14.28
CA LEU A 259 -43.54 -25.34 14.65
C LEU A 259 -44.68 -25.05 15.63
N TYR A 260 -45.92 -25.20 15.17
CA TYR A 260 -47.08 -25.14 16.07
C TYR A 260 -47.27 -26.48 16.78
N PRO A 261 -47.54 -26.50 18.10
CA PRO A 261 -47.88 -27.74 18.79
C PRO A 261 -49.22 -28.28 18.28
N ASN A 262 -49.26 -29.59 18.01
CA ASN A 262 -50.50 -30.32 17.75
C ASN A 262 -51.21 -30.58 19.08
N PRO A 263 -52.39 -29.99 19.36
CA PRO A 263 -53.13 -30.28 20.58
C PRO A 263 -53.78 -31.66 20.45
N ALA A 264 -53.27 -32.64 21.19
CA ALA A 264 -54.02 -33.85 21.46
C ALA A 264 -55.10 -33.53 22.50
N SER A 265 -56.36 -33.50 22.08
CA SER A 265 -57.50 -33.48 23.00
C SER A 265 -57.74 -34.89 23.54
N SER A 266 -57.63 -35.05 24.85
CA SER A 266 -58.18 -36.18 25.61
C SER A 266 -59.69 -36.06 25.77
#